data_AF-A0A397JF47-F1
#
_entry.id   AF-A0A397JF47-F1
#
_cell.length_a   1.000
_cell.length_b   1.000
_cell.length_c   1.000
_cell.angle_alpha   90.00
_cell.angle_beta   90.00
_cell.angle_gamma   90.00
#
_symmetry.space_group_name_H-M   'P 1'
#
loop_
_entity.id
_entity.type
_entity.pdbx_description
1 polymer ?
#
loop_
_entity_poly.entity_id
_entity_poly.type
_entity_poly.pdbx_seq_one_letter_code
_entity_poly.pdbx_strand_id
1 'polypeptide(L)'
;MVGPYDPFRLVPPLNYTSRNPAPFRVSVSENVMLVMDFHAHLAHTEIIGLLGGHFYPEQESMEVTFVYPCKSASTGFQCEMDPASEVAAREVFAEKGLEFVGWYHSHPTFDPQPSIRDIENQTQYQEMWRREDGLEPFIGVIVTPYDEEHESNVSRFQFWVSGSNYDLSGQFRTPYSCQHSVAPSETLPEEMFSQLSGLVEEYQNYDQRVNMTESFRDDDDISKLDKLMESLSSHISVSSSAAEEFILRVKELMNTDFLPKEKSNAECHNNFDSTISKEKKENE
;
A
#
# COMPACT_ATOMS: atom_id res chain seq x y z
N MET A 1 16.60 -14.88 28.73
CA MET A 1 16.31 -13.46 28.99
C MET A 1 15.64 -12.94 27.74
N VAL A 2 14.43 -12.40 27.87
CA VAL A 2 13.78 -11.69 26.76
C VAL A 2 14.57 -10.40 26.54
N GLY A 3 14.95 -10.09 25.30
CA GLY A 3 15.64 -8.84 24.98
C GLY A 3 14.81 -7.60 25.37
N PRO A 4 15.40 -6.39 25.31
CA PRO A 4 14.64 -5.16 25.54
C PRO A 4 13.46 -5.07 24.56
N TYR A 5 12.35 -4.50 25.02
CA TYR A 5 11.17 -4.25 24.18
C TYR A 5 11.55 -3.29 23.05
N ASP A 6 11.26 -3.69 21.82
CA ASP A 6 11.49 -2.91 20.61
C ASP A 6 10.22 -2.95 19.76
N PRO A 7 9.44 -1.86 19.69
CA PRO A 7 8.16 -1.84 18.98
C PRO A 7 8.31 -2.08 17.47
N PHE A 8 9.50 -1.86 16.90
CA PHE A 8 9.76 -2.00 15.46
C PHE A 8 10.30 -3.37 15.08
N ARG A 9 10.50 -4.27 16.05
CA ARG A 9 10.97 -5.62 15.77
C ARG A 9 9.92 -6.40 15.00
N LEU A 10 10.29 -6.89 13.82
CA LEU A 10 9.44 -7.75 13.00
C LEU A 10 9.23 -9.11 13.68
N VAL A 11 8.00 -9.62 13.58
CA VAL A 11 7.56 -10.89 14.15
C VAL A 11 6.95 -11.73 13.04
N PRO A 12 7.58 -12.84 12.62
CA PRO A 12 7.04 -13.73 11.60
C PRO A 12 5.66 -14.28 12.02
N PRO A 13 4.61 -14.11 11.22
CA PRO A 13 3.31 -14.69 11.50
C PRO A 13 3.37 -16.22 11.48
N LEU A 14 2.68 -16.86 12.42
CA LEU A 14 2.52 -18.31 12.42
C LEU A 14 1.46 -18.74 11.39
N ASN A 15 1.60 -19.93 10.85
CA ASN A 15 0.57 -20.51 10.00
C ASN A 15 -0.46 -21.29 10.84
N TYR A 16 -1.72 -21.22 10.44
CA TYR A 16 -2.75 -22.10 10.97
C TYR A 16 -2.49 -23.56 10.61
N THR A 17 -2.94 -24.47 11.47
CA THR A 17 -2.74 -25.91 11.31
C THR A 17 -4.04 -26.67 11.55
N SER A 18 -4.08 -27.97 11.26
CA SER A 18 -5.23 -28.80 11.61
C SER A 18 -5.54 -28.85 13.12
N ARG A 19 -4.57 -28.50 13.99
CA ARG A 19 -4.76 -28.42 15.44
C ARG A 19 -5.09 -27.01 15.94
N ASN A 20 -4.89 -26.00 15.11
CA ASN A 20 -5.21 -24.60 15.38
C ASN A 20 -5.75 -24.02 14.06
N PRO A 21 -7.02 -24.30 13.71
CA PRO A 21 -7.60 -23.86 12.45
C PRO A 21 -7.76 -22.34 12.42
N ALA A 22 -7.76 -21.77 11.21
CA ALA A 22 -8.07 -20.36 11.02
C ALA A 22 -9.51 -20.07 11.50
N PRO A 23 -9.75 -18.93 12.17
CA PRO A 23 -11.07 -18.61 12.70
C PRO A 23 -12.08 -18.20 11.60
N PHE A 24 -11.57 -17.81 10.42
CA PHE A 24 -12.34 -17.55 9.22
C PHE A 24 -11.42 -17.58 7.99
N ARG A 25 -12.02 -17.65 6.80
CA ARG A 25 -11.35 -17.52 5.50
C ARG A 25 -11.45 -16.09 5.00
N VAL A 26 -10.44 -15.64 4.26
CA VAL A 26 -10.46 -14.30 3.63
C VAL A 26 -10.59 -14.47 2.11
N SER A 27 -11.52 -13.75 1.50
CA SER A 27 -11.59 -13.57 0.06
C SER A 27 -11.41 -12.10 -0.25
N VAL A 28 -10.55 -11.77 -1.21
CA VAL A 28 -10.19 -10.39 -1.54
C VAL A 28 -10.48 -10.16 -3.01
N SER A 29 -11.20 -9.10 -3.35
CA SER A 29 -11.41 -8.75 -4.76
C SER A 29 -10.10 -8.38 -5.45
N GLU A 30 -9.96 -8.71 -6.74
CA GLU A 30 -8.77 -8.33 -7.51
C GLU A 30 -8.53 -6.80 -7.52
N ASN A 31 -9.60 -6.00 -7.52
CA ASN A 31 -9.52 -4.53 -7.50
C ASN A 31 -8.81 -4.03 -6.24
N VAL A 32 -9.09 -4.66 -5.10
CA VAL A 32 -8.43 -4.34 -3.83
C VAL A 32 -6.95 -4.67 -3.90
N MET A 33 -6.59 -5.83 -4.48
CA MET A 33 -5.18 -6.19 -4.69
C MET A 33 -4.46 -5.16 -5.56
N LEU A 34 -5.05 -4.78 -6.69
CA LEU A 34 -4.47 -3.82 -7.64
C LEU A 34 -4.22 -2.45 -7.02
N VAL A 35 -5.19 -1.91 -6.27
CA VAL A 35 -5.06 -0.58 -5.65
C VAL A 35 -4.07 -0.60 -4.50
N MET A 36 -4.06 -1.65 -3.65
CA MET A 36 -3.06 -1.79 -2.58
C MET A 36 -1.64 -1.90 -3.16
N ASP A 37 -1.48 -2.71 -4.21
CA ASP A 37 -0.20 -2.90 -4.88
C ASP A 37 0.30 -1.58 -5.49
N PHE A 38 -0.56 -0.93 -6.29
CA PHE A 38 -0.22 0.34 -6.92
C PHE A 38 0.18 1.41 -5.90
N HIS A 39 -0.62 1.59 -4.84
CA HIS A 39 -0.34 2.57 -3.80
C HIS A 39 1.01 2.33 -3.11
N ALA A 40 1.33 1.07 -2.80
CA ALA A 40 2.60 0.71 -2.16
C ALA A 40 3.83 1.08 -2.99
N HIS A 41 3.72 1.12 -4.32
CA HIS A 41 4.81 1.48 -5.22
C HIS A 41 5.09 3.00 -5.30
N LEU A 42 4.19 3.86 -4.83
CA LEU A 42 4.30 5.30 -5.09
C LEU A 42 5.29 6.02 -4.17
N ALA A 43 5.63 5.44 -3.01
CA ALA A 43 6.45 6.09 -1.99
C ALA A 43 7.56 5.20 -1.43
N HIS A 44 8.69 5.81 -1.11
CA HIS A 44 9.78 5.20 -0.34
C HIS A 44 9.45 5.09 1.15
N THR A 45 8.45 5.82 1.61
CA THR A 45 7.89 5.69 2.96
C THR A 45 6.76 4.70 2.98
N GLU A 46 6.50 4.12 4.16
CA GLU A 46 5.29 3.32 4.37
C GLU A 46 4.04 4.15 4.04
N ILE A 47 3.10 3.54 3.33
CA ILE A 47 1.76 4.07 3.09
C ILE A 47 0.76 3.36 3.99
N ILE A 48 -0.49 3.84 4.05
CA ILE A 48 -1.55 3.17 4.81
C ILE A 48 -2.89 3.36 4.13
N GLY A 49 -3.81 2.43 4.33
CA GLY A 49 -5.21 2.58 3.94
C GLY A 49 -6.12 1.60 4.64
N LEU A 50 -7.41 1.74 4.38
CA LEU A 50 -8.48 1.01 5.05
C LEU A 50 -9.22 0.09 4.09
N LEU A 51 -9.74 -1.01 4.62
CA LEU A 51 -10.39 -2.08 3.87
C LEU A 51 -11.88 -2.15 4.24
N GLY A 52 -12.71 -2.11 3.20
CA GLY A 52 -14.16 -2.23 3.27
C GLY A 52 -14.62 -3.59 2.73
N GLY A 53 -15.62 -4.18 3.38
CA GLY A 53 -16.07 -5.52 3.02
C GLY A 53 -17.26 -6.00 3.82
N HIS A 54 -17.42 -7.32 3.88
CA HIS A 54 -18.44 -8.00 4.67
C HIS A 54 -17.87 -9.20 5.39
N PHE A 55 -18.32 -9.41 6.61
CA PHE A 55 -18.08 -10.65 7.34
C PHE A 55 -19.36 -11.49 7.41
N TYR A 56 -19.28 -12.77 7.01
CA TYR A 56 -20.39 -13.72 7.02
C TYR A 56 -20.18 -14.77 8.10
N PRO A 57 -20.83 -14.63 9.28
CA PRO A 57 -20.56 -15.50 10.42
C PRO A 57 -20.93 -16.96 10.16
N GLU A 58 -22.02 -17.21 9.43
CA GLU A 58 -22.49 -18.57 9.12
C GLU A 58 -21.52 -19.34 8.21
N GLN A 59 -20.70 -18.63 7.44
CA GLN A 59 -19.74 -19.20 6.49
C GLN A 59 -18.31 -19.15 7.01
N GLU A 60 -18.09 -18.52 8.17
CA GLU A 60 -16.76 -18.19 8.70
C GLU A 60 -15.87 -17.58 7.60
N SER A 61 -16.41 -16.58 6.89
CA SER A 61 -15.72 -15.96 5.76
C SER A 61 -15.81 -14.44 5.82
N MET A 62 -14.72 -13.79 5.41
CA MET A 62 -14.62 -12.36 5.20
C MET A 62 -14.41 -12.10 3.71
N GLU A 63 -15.21 -11.21 3.13
CA GLU A 63 -15.02 -10.70 1.78
C GLU A 63 -14.53 -9.25 1.86
N VAL A 64 -13.34 -8.98 1.32
CA VAL A 64 -12.77 -7.64 1.21
C VAL A 64 -12.97 -7.16 -0.22
N THR A 65 -13.92 -6.25 -0.41
CA THR A 65 -14.41 -5.84 -1.74
C THR A 65 -14.07 -4.40 -2.09
N PHE A 66 -13.59 -3.61 -1.14
CA PHE A 66 -13.23 -2.22 -1.37
C PHE A 66 -12.00 -1.80 -0.56
N VAL A 67 -11.26 -0.83 -1.07
CA VAL A 67 -10.07 -0.27 -0.43
C VAL A 67 -10.08 1.24 -0.55
N TYR A 68 -9.69 1.90 0.53
CA TYR A 68 -9.56 3.34 0.62
C TYR A 68 -8.11 3.69 1.02
N PRO A 69 -7.26 4.10 0.06
CA PRO A 69 -5.96 4.68 0.37
C PRO A 69 -6.11 5.92 1.26
N CYS A 70 -5.40 5.96 2.38
CA CYS A 70 -5.46 7.08 3.32
C CYS A 70 -4.27 8.00 3.13
N LYS A 71 -4.48 9.28 3.46
CA LYS A 71 -3.37 10.20 3.63
C LYS A 71 -2.64 9.84 4.91
N SER A 72 -1.32 9.92 4.89
CA SER A 72 -0.50 9.71 6.08
C SER A 72 0.60 10.74 6.18
N ALA A 73 0.99 11.04 7.41
CA ALA A 73 2.25 11.70 7.67
C ALA A 73 3.27 10.61 8.02
N SER A 74 4.32 10.47 7.19
CA SER A 74 5.43 9.57 7.51
C SER A 74 6.59 10.35 8.09
N THR A 75 7.02 10.00 9.31
CA THR A 75 8.25 10.54 9.92
C THR A 75 9.37 9.52 9.88
N GLY A 76 9.67 8.97 8.69
CA GLY A 76 10.80 8.05 8.43
C GLY A 76 10.73 6.66 9.09
N PHE A 77 10.20 6.56 10.31
CA PHE A 77 10.07 5.34 11.12
C PHE A 77 8.63 5.01 11.49
N GLN A 78 7.68 5.90 11.18
CA GLN A 78 6.28 5.76 11.56
C GLN A 78 5.41 6.28 10.44
N CYS A 79 4.37 5.52 10.10
CA CYS A 79 3.25 5.96 9.29
C CYS A 79 2.07 6.21 10.22
N GLU A 80 1.66 7.48 10.38
CA GLU A 80 0.45 7.82 11.11
C GLU A 80 -0.64 8.22 10.11
N MET A 81 -1.77 7.52 10.18
CA MET A 81 -2.95 7.83 9.38
C MET A 81 -3.52 9.18 9.77
N ASP A 82 -3.84 10.01 8.77
CA ASP A 82 -4.59 11.24 8.99
C ASP A 82 -6.00 10.89 9.53
N PRO A 83 -6.40 11.38 10.72
CA PRO A 83 -7.73 11.13 11.25
C PRO A 83 -8.87 11.53 10.31
N ALA A 84 -8.67 12.54 9.46
CA ALA A 84 -9.67 12.93 8.46
C ALA A 84 -9.86 11.85 7.37
N SER A 85 -8.79 11.10 7.05
CA SER A 85 -8.86 9.98 6.10
C SER A 85 -9.64 8.80 6.68
N GLU A 86 -9.48 8.49 7.97
CA GLU A 86 -10.27 7.44 8.62
C GLU A 86 -11.78 7.76 8.60
N VAL A 87 -12.14 9.02 8.89
CA VAL A 87 -13.54 9.47 8.84
C VAL A 87 -14.09 9.37 7.42
N ALA A 88 -13.38 9.89 6.42
CA ALA A 88 -13.79 9.84 5.02
C ALA A 88 -13.95 8.39 4.51
N ALA A 89 -13.03 7.50 4.85
CA ALA A 89 -13.12 6.08 4.49
C ALA A 89 -14.38 5.44 5.09
N ARG A 90 -14.70 5.73 6.36
CA ARG A 90 -15.90 5.20 7.01
C ARG A 90 -17.19 5.74 6.39
N GLU A 91 -17.22 7.00 5.98
CA GLU A 91 -18.34 7.58 5.25
C GLU A 91 -18.55 6.84 3.91
N VAL A 92 -17.47 6.64 3.14
CA VAL A 92 -17.52 5.89 1.88
C VAL A 92 -17.96 4.44 2.08
N PHE A 93 -17.46 3.76 3.12
CA PHE A 93 -17.90 2.40 3.44
C PHE A 93 -19.39 2.37 3.78
N ALA A 94 -19.87 3.28 4.61
CA ALA A 94 -21.28 3.37 4.97
C ALA A 94 -22.18 3.66 3.77
N GLU A 95 -21.78 4.56 2.87
CA GLU A 95 -22.51 4.88 1.62
C GLU A 95 -22.60 3.66 0.69
N LYS A 96 -21.56 2.82 0.66
CA LYS A 96 -21.53 1.56 -0.11
C LYS A 96 -22.17 0.38 0.64
N GLY A 97 -22.63 0.58 1.87
CA GLY A 97 -23.17 -0.48 2.72
C GLY A 97 -22.12 -1.49 3.20
N LEU A 98 -20.84 -1.13 3.17
CA LEU A 98 -19.72 -1.97 3.57
C LEU A 98 -19.36 -1.79 5.05
N GLU A 99 -18.83 -2.84 5.64
CA GLU A 99 -18.25 -2.83 6.97
C GLU A 99 -16.75 -2.49 6.90
N PHE A 100 -16.24 -1.86 7.95
CA PHE A 100 -14.81 -1.64 8.13
C PHE A 100 -14.16 -2.94 8.64
N VAL A 101 -13.45 -3.65 7.77
CA VAL A 101 -13.01 -5.05 8.02
C VAL A 101 -11.50 -5.23 8.13
N GLY A 102 -10.71 -4.17 7.89
CA GLY A 102 -9.27 -4.27 8.00
C GLY A 102 -8.54 -3.03 7.55
N TRP A 103 -7.21 -3.11 7.57
CA TRP A 103 -6.31 -2.05 7.13
C TRP A 103 -5.13 -2.66 6.40
N TYR A 104 -4.41 -1.83 5.65
CA TYR A 104 -3.14 -2.22 5.05
C TYR A 104 -2.11 -1.12 5.19
N HIS A 105 -0.84 -1.52 5.23
CA HIS A 105 0.29 -0.61 5.06
C HIS A 105 1.35 -1.26 4.17
N SER A 106 2.37 -0.50 3.80
CA SER A 106 3.50 -1.03 3.03
C SER A 106 4.75 -1.15 3.87
N HIS A 107 5.55 -2.17 3.58
CA HIS A 107 6.97 -2.23 3.93
C HIS A 107 7.75 -2.09 2.62
N PRO A 108 8.18 -0.88 2.22
CA PRO A 108 8.61 -0.61 0.85
C PRO A 108 9.71 -1.55 0.35
N THR A 109 10.70 -1.85 1.19
CA THR A 109 11.93 -2.55 0.77
C THR A 109 12.27 -3.78 1.61
N PHE A 110 11.38 -4.24 2.50
CA PHE A 110 11.68 -5.33 3.43
C PHE A 110 10.48 -6.23 3.70
N ASP A 111 10.75 -7.37 4.31
CA ASP A 111 9.79 -8.45 4.57
C ASP A 111 8.42 -7.96 5.07
N PRO A 112 7.30 -8.47 4.52
CA PRO A 112 5.94 -8.10 4.93
C PRO A 112 5.55 -8.81 6.24
N GLN A 113 6.40 -8.76 7.26
CA GLN A 113 6.12 -9.31 8.59
C GLN A 113 5.71 -8.18 9.53
N PRO A 114 4.65 -8.32 10.34
CA PRO A 114 4.24 -7.25 11.24
C PRO A 114 5.29 -6.98 12.31
N SER A 115 5.48 -5.72 12.64
CA SER A 115 6.23 -5.30 13.83
C SER A 115 5.39 -5.50 15.10
N ILE A 116 6.03 -5.39 16.28
CA ILE A 116 5.29 -5.40 17.55
C ILE A 116 4.25 -4.27 17.61
N ARG A 117 4.57 -3.08 17.09
CA ARG A 117 3.64 -1.95 16.99
C ARG A 117 2.44 -2.30 16.10
N ASP A 118 2.66 -2.96 14.98
CA ASP A 118 1.57 -3.38 14.09
C ASP A 118 0.64 -4.36 14.82
N ILE A 119 1.21 -5.33 15.55
CA ILE A 119 0.46 -6.31 16.34
C ILE A 119 -0.39 -5.63 17.42
N GLU A 120 0.16 -4.65 18.11
CA GLU A 120 -0.56 -3.88 19.13
C GLU A 120 -1.73 -3.10 18.50
N ASN A 121 -1.49 -2.40 17.39
CA ASN A 121 -2.52 -1.68 16.64
C ASN A 121 -3.61 -2.64 16.13
N GLN A 122 -3.22 -3.74 15.49
CA GLN A 122 -4.14 -4.78 15.01
C GLN A 122 -4.97 -5.37 16.14
N THR A 123 -4.37 -5.58 17.31
CA THR A 123 -5.09 -6.07 18.50
C THR A 123 -6.15 -5.09 18.96
N GLN A 124 -5.83 -3.79 19.01
CA GLN A 124 -6.79 -2.75 19.37
C GLN A 124 -7.96 -2.69 18.39
N TYR A 125 -7.70 -2.74 17.08
CA TYR A 125 -8.75 -2.83 16.09
C TYR A 125 -9.58 -4.11 16.30
N GLN A 126 -8.98 -5.28 16.33
CA GLN A 126 -9.71 -6.53 16.55
C GLN A 126 -10.62 -6.52 17.80
N GLU A 127 -10.18 -5.91 18.90
CA GLU A 127 -10.99 -5.76 20.10
C GLU A 127 -12.21 -4.83 19.90
N MET A 128 -12.06 -3.75 19.13
CA MET A 128 -13.16 -2.84 18.79
C MET A 128 -14.22 -3.49 17.89
N TRP A 129 -13.81 -4.41 17.01
CA TRP A 129 -14.71 -5.18 16.12
C TRP A 129 -15.05 -6.57 16.67
N ARG A 130 -14.82 -6.80 17.96
CA ARG A 130 -15.17 -8.05 18.61
C ARG A 130 -16.68 -8.27 18.60
N ARG A 131 -17.09 -9.42 18.11
CA ARG A 131 -18.47 -9.89 18.05
C ARG A 131 -18.90 -10.49 19.39
N GLU A 132 -20.22 -10.66 19.56
CA GLU A 132 -20.79 -11.28 20.77
C GLU A 132 -20.35 -12.74 20.96
N ASP A 133 -20.09 -13.46 19.86
CA ASP A 133 -19.52 -14.82 19.84
C ASP A 133 -18.02 -14.86 20.21
N GLY A 134 -17.40 -13.69 20.44
CA GLY A 134 -15.99 -13.54 20.79
C GLY A 134 -15.04 -13.50 19.60
N LEU A 135 -15.54 -13.66 18.37
CA LEU A 135 -14.74 -13.56 17.16
C LEU A 135 -14.35 -12.10 16.87
N GLU A 136 -13.12 -11.89 16.40
CA GLU A 136 -12.59 -10.57 16.03
C GLU A 136 -12.27 -10.54 14.52
N PRO A 137 -13.30 -10.44 13.64
CA PRO A 137 -13.11 -10.50 12.19
C PRO A 137 -12.58 -9.17 11.66
N PHE A 138 -11.29 -8.92 11.88
CA PHE A 138 -10.60 -7.75 11.38
C PHE A 138 -9.19 -8.15 10.96
N ILE A 139 -8.73 -7.74 9.77
CA ILE A 139 -7.45 -8.19 9.21
C ILE A 139 -6.46 -7.02 9.02
N GLY A 140 -5.17 -7.34 9.13
CA GLY A 140 -4.08 -6.49 8.68
C GLY A 140 -3.49 -7.03 7.38
N VAL A 141 -3.03 -6.14 6.51
CA VAL A 141 -2.33 -6.50 5.26
C VAL A 141 -1.05 -5.71 5.14
N ILE A 142 0.06 -6.38 4.83
CA ILE A 142 1.34 -5.72 4.57
C ILE A 142 1.74 -5.99 3.13
N VAL A 143 2.05 -4.91 2.40
CA VAL A 143 2.48 -4.96 1.00
C VAL A 143 3.96 -4.59 0.89
N THR A 144 4.75 -5.47 0.31
CA THR A 144 6.17 -5.23 0.05
C THR A 144 6.43 -5.18 -1.46
N PRO A 145 6.59 -3.99 -2.06
CA PRO A 145 6.82 -3.85 -3.48
C PRO A 145 8.28 -3.98 -3.90
N TYR A 146 9.27 -3.60 -3.09
CA TYR A 146 10.68 -3.55 -3.51
C TYR A 146 11.58 -4.42 -2.65
N ASP A 147 11.18 -5.67 -2.42
CA ASP A 147 12.05 -6.69 -1.83
C ASP A 147 13.04 -7.23 -2.87
N GLU A 148 14.27 -6.72 -2.82
CA GLU A 148 15.34 -7.14 -3.73
C GLU A 148 15.74 -8.62 -3.57
N GLU A 149 15.48 -9.22 -2.39
CA GLU A 149 15.75 -10.64 -2.15
C GLU A 149 14.69 -11.56 -2.78
N HIS A 150 13.55 -11.01 -3.20
CA HIS A 150 12.52 -11.78 -3.87
C HIS A 150 12.87 -12.00 -5.35
N GLU A 151 12.88 -13.25 -5.83
CA GLU A 151 13.20 -13.57 -7.23
C GLU A 151 12.16 -13.05 -8.23
N SER A 152 10.90 -12.91 -7.83
CA SER A 152 9.82 -12.44 -8.69
C SER A 152 9.68 -10.92 -8.66
N ASN A 153 9.17 -10.35 -9.75
CA ASN A 153 8.78 -8.94 -9.82
C ASN A 153 7.36 -8.69 -9.30
N VAL A 154 6.71 -9.70 -8.72
CA VAL A 154 5.41 -9.55 -8.07
C VAL A 154 5.61 -9.10 -6.63
N SER A 155 4.86 -8.07 -6.21
CA SER A 155 4.84 -7.63 -4.81
C SER A 155 4.40 -8.73 -3.86
N ARG A 156 4.99 -8.74 -2.67
CA ARG A 156 4.63 -9.70 -1.63
C ARG A 156 3.52 -9.14 -0.76
N PHE A 157 2.54 -9.97 -0.46
CA PHE A 157 1.42 -9.64 0.41
C PHE A 157 1.39 -10.58 1.62
N GLN A 158 1.25 -10.01 2.81
CA GLN A 158 0.96 -10.75 4.03
C GLN A 158 -0.39 -10.32 4.58
N PHE A 159 -1.39 -11.19 4.45
CA PHE A 159 -2.66 -11.05 5.16
C PHE A 159 -2.53 -11.71 6.52
N TRP A 160 -2.91 -11.03 7.60
CA TRP A 160 -2.69 -11.55 8.94
C TRP A 160 -3.71 -11.03 9.96
N VAL A 161 -3.76 -11.73 11.09
CA VAL A 161 -4.55 -11.35 12.28
C VAL A 161 -3.71 -11.52 13.54
N SER A 162 -4.09 -10.81 14.58
CA SER A 162 -3.58 -10.99 15.93
C SER A 162 -4.33 -12.13 16.63
N GLY A 163 -3.67 -13.25 16.91
CA GLY A 163 -4.30 -14.39 17.57
C GLY A 163 -4.60 -14.12 19.05
N SER A 164 -5.45 -14.93 19.67
CA SER A 164 -5.87 -14.71 21.06
C SER A 164 -4.79 -15.02 22.11
N ASN A 165 -3.73 -15.75 21.72
CA ASN A 165 -2.64 -16.14 22.62
C ASN A 165 -1.54 -15.09 22.60
N TYR A 166 -1.01 -14.76 23.77
CA TYR A 166 0.20 -13.96 23.89
C TYR A 166 1.45 -14.75 23.55
N ASP A 167 2.49 -14.04 23.14
CA ASP A 167 3.83 -14.59 23.00
C ASP A 167 4.34 -15.13 24.35
N LEU A 168 5.45 -15.88 24.32
CA LEU A 168 6.03 -16.49 25.52
C LEU A 168 6.42 -15.47 26.60
N SER A 169 6.68 -14.22 26.22
CA SER A 169 6.99 -13.14 27.16
C SER A 169 5.77 -12.42 27.71
N GLY A 170 4.58 -12.62 27.12
CA GLY A 170 3.35 -11.95 27.51
C GLY A 170 3.26 -10.49 27.06
N GLN A 171 4.11 -10.05 26.12
CA GLN A 171 4.20 -8.66 25.67
C GLN A 171 3.19 -8.33 24.58
N PHE A 172 3.00 -9.23 23.62
CA PHE A 172 2.10 -9.01 22.48
C PHE A 172 1.37 -10.30 22.08
N ARG A 173 0.25 -10.17 21.39
CA ARG A 173 -0.52 -11.30 20.85
C ARG A 173 0.20 -11.92 19.64
N THR A 174 0.14 -13.24 19.50
CA THR A 174 0.87 -13.95 18.44
C THR A 174 0.21 -13.69 17.07
N PRO A 175 0.93 -13.15 16.07
CA PRO A 175 0.36 -12.94 14.74
C PRO A 175 0.20 -14.27 13.99
N TYR A 176 -0.87 -14.38 13.21
CA TYR A 176 -1.13 -15.53 12.33
C TYR A 176 -1.40 -15.09 10.90
N SER A 177 -0.78 -15.79 9.95
CA SER A 177 -1.01 -15.63 8.52
C SER A 177 -2.41 -16.14 8.14
N CYS A 178 -3.16 -15.30 7.44
CA CYS A 178 -4.47 -15.65 6.90
C CYS A 178 -4.32 -16.33 5.55
N GLN A 179 -4.93 -17.50 5.40
CA GLN A 179 -5.16 -18.05 4.07
C GLN A 179 -6.22 -17.20 3.38
N HIS A 180 -5.86 -16.62 2.24
CA HIS A 180 -6.76 -15.83 1.42
C HIS A 180 -6.91 -16.41 0.01
N SER A 181 -8.02 -16.10 -0.64
CA SER A 181 -8.22 -16.28 -2.08
C SER A 181 -8.49 -14.94 -2.74
N VAL A 182 -8.04 -14.78 -3.98
CA VAL A 182 -8.41 -13.62 -4.79
C VAL A 182 -9.68 -13.97 -5.56
N ALA A 183 -10.74 -13.20 -5.34
CA ALA A 183 -11.98 -13.31 -6.11
C ALA A 183 -11.77 -12.61 -7.47
N PRO A 184 -11.92 -13.34 -8.60
CA PRO A 184 -11.76 -12.76 -9.92
C PRO A 184 -12.85 -11.72 -10.19
N SER A 185 -12.52 -10.68 -10.95
CA SER A 185 -13.54 -9.78 -11.49
C SER A 185 -13.90 -10.18 -12.92
N GLU A 186 -15.14 -9.92 -13.31
CA GLU A 186 -15.56 -10.02 -14.71
C GLU A 186 -15.04 -8.84 -15.54
N THR A 187 -14.83 -7.69 -14.88
CA THR A 187 -14.42 -6.42 -15.51
C THR A 187 -13.53 -5.60 -14.58
N LEU A 188 -12.64 -4.79 -15.13
CA LEU A 188 -11.87 -3.79 -14.38
C LEU A 188 -12.68 -2.48 -14.32
N PRO A 189 -13.21 -2.07 -13.15
CA PRO A 189 -14.11 -0.92 -13.08
C PRO A 189 -13.37 0.42 -13.28
N GLU A 190 -13.99 1.37 -13.98
CA GLU A 190 -13.44 2.74 -14.11
C GLU A 190 -13.31 3.47 -12.77
N GLU A 191 -14.11 3.11 -11.77
CA GLU A 191 -13.96 3.63 -10.40
C GLU A 191 -12.58 3.29 -9.84
N MET A 192 -12.09 2.05 -10.05
CA MET A 192 -10.77 1.63 -9.61
C MET A 192 -9.68 2.42 -10.34
N PHE A 193 -9.79 2.59 -11.66
CA PHE A 193 -8.82 3.40 -12.40
C PHE A 193 -8.80 4.86 -11.91
N SER A 194 -9.98 5.42 -11.59
CA SER A 194 -10.09 6.77 -11.02
C SER A 194 -9.39 6.87 -9.66
N GLN A 195 -9.41 5.81 -8.83
CA GLN A 195 -8.63 5.76 -7.60
C GLN A 195 -7.12 5.76 -7.88
N LEU A 196 -6.64 5.02 -8.90
CA LEU A 196 -5.23 5.05 -9.29
C LEU A 196 -4.81 6.44 -9.78
N SER A 197 -5.63 7.12 -10.58
CA SER A 197 -5.38 8.50 -11.01
C SER A 197 -5.32 9.47 -9.83
N GLY A 198 -6.25 9.38 -8.88
CA GLY A 198 -6.22 10.22 -7.67
C GLY A 198 -4.96 10.01 -6.83
N LEU A 199 -4.49 8.76 -6.73
CA LEU A 199 -3.21 8.44 -6.07
C LEU A 199 -2.02 9.08 -6.78
N VAL A 200 -1.97 9.03 -8.12
CA VAL A 200 -0.91 9.69 -8.89
C VAL A 200 -0.94 11.19 -8.65
N GLU A 201 -2.11 11.82 -8.67
CA GLU A 201 -2.26 13.25 -8.41
C GLU A 201 -1.78 13.65 -7.00
N GLU A 202 -2.01 12.80 -6.01
CA GLU A 202 -1.59 13.02 -4.63
C GLU A 202 -0.07 12.86 -4.46
N TYR A 203 0.52 11.82 -5.06
CA TYR A 203 1.92 11.47 -4.85
C TYR A 203 2.90 12.11 -5.86
N GLN A 204 2.42 12.69 -6.98
CA GLN A 204 3.28 13.29 -8.01
C GLN A 204 4.23 14.37 -7.47
N ASN A 205 3.89 15.04 -6.36
CA ASN A 205 4.70 16.07 -5.72
C ASN A 205 5.16 15.67 -4.30
N TYR A 206 4.99 14.41 -3.93
CA TYR A 206 5.41 13.91 -2.62
C TYR A 206 6.94 13.83 -2.54
N ASP A 207 7.51 14.32 -1.45
CA ASP A 207 8.97 14.45 -1.28
C ASP A 207 9.70 13.11 -1.31
N GLN A 208 9.04 12.04 -0.84
CA GLN A 208 9.57 10.68 -0.81
C GLN A 208 8.96 9.79 -1.91
N ARG A 209 8.47 10.39 -3.00
CA ARG A 209 7.92 9.61 -4.12
C ARG A 209 8.99 8.74 -4.76
N VAL A 210 8.59 7.57 -5.25
CA VAL A 210 9.49 6.66 -5.95
C VAL A 210 9.81 7.18 -7.35
N ASN A 211 11.09 7.16 -7.73
CA ASN A 211 11.50 7.43 -9.10
C ASN A 211 11.32 6.18 -9.96
N MET A 212 10.26 6.18 -10.77
CA MET A 212 9.86 5.03 -11.59
C MET A 212 10.85 4.69 -12.72
N THR A 213 11.81 5.57 -13.05
CA THR A 213 12.85 5.31 -14.06
C THR A 213 14.07 4.58 -13.50
N GLU A 214 14.20 4.48 -12.17
CA GLU A 214 15.32 3.77 -11.56
C GLU A 214 15.19 2.27 -11.76
N SER A 215 16.34 1.59 -11.84
CA SER A 215 16.39 0.14 -11.78
C SER A 215 15.80 -0.35 -10.46
N PHE A 216 15.09 -1.48 -10.51
CA PHE A 216 14.59 -2.14 -9.30
C PHE A 216 15.72 -2.88 -8.56
N ARG A 217 16.49 -3.72 -9.25
CA ARG A 217 17.63 -4.45 -8.67
C ARG A 217 18.94 -4.01 -9.34
N ASP A 218 20.03 -4.07 -8.58
CA ASP A 218 21.38 -3.90 -9.13
C ASP A 218 21.62 -5.01 -10.18
N ASP A 219 22.10 -4.62 -11.37
CA ASP A 219 22.34 -5.47 -12.55
C ASP A 219 21.10 -5.97 -13.33
N ASP A 220 19.90 -5.43 -13.07
CA ASP A 220 18.69 -5.72 -13.85
C ASP A 220 18.31 -4.57 -14.81
N ASP A 221 17.87 -4.91 -16.01
CA ASP A 221 17.36 -3.95 -17.01
C ASP A 221 15.90 -3.53 -16.72
N ILE A 222 15.33 -4.02 -15.62
CA ILE A 222 13.94 -3.79 -15.21
C ILE A 222 13.86 -2.52 -14.35
N SER A 223 13.12 -1.53 -14.85
CA SER A 223 12.81 -0.32 -14.09
C SER A 223 11.74 -0.58 -13.02
N LYS A 224 11.66 0.29 -12.00
CA LYS A 224 10.58 0.26 -11.00
C LYS A 224 9.19 0.39 -11.64
N LEU A 225 9.08 1.08 -12.79
CA LEU A 225 7.84 1.11 -13.58
C LEU A 225 7.52 -0.25 -14.19
N ASP A 226 8.49 -0.91 -14.82
CA ASP A 226 8.27 -2.22 -15.44
C ASP A 226 7.92 -3.26 -14.38
N LYS A 227 8.60 -3.23 -13.23
CA LYS A 227 8.25 -4.03 -12.05
C LYS A 227 6.81 -3.79 -11.60
N LEU A 228 6.37 -2.53 -11.49
CA LEU A 228 4.98 -2.21 -11.14
C LEU A 228 4.00 -2.81 -12.15
N MET A 229 4.28 -2.70 -13.45
CA MET A 229 3.40 -3.26 -14.48
C MET A 229 3.32 -4.78 -14.39
N GLU A 230 4.45 -5.46 -14.16
CA GLU A 230 4.50 -6.91 -13.97
C GLU A 230 3.73 -7.36 -12.72
N SER A 231 3.91 -6.63 -11.61
CA SER A 231 3.22 -6.90 -10.36
C SER A 231 1.70 -6.78 -10.51
N LEU A 232 1.21 -5.65 -11.06
CA LEU A 232 -0.22 -5.45 -11.30
C LEU A 232 -0.78 -6.51 -12.25
N SER A 233 -0.06 -6.85 -13.32
CA SER A 233 -0.50 -7.86 -14.28
C SER A 233 -0.74 -9.22 -13.63
N SER A 234 0.02 -9.55 -12.58
CA SER A 234 -0.13 -10.82 -11.84
C SER A 234 -1.45 -10.93 -11.05
N HIS A 235 -2.11 -9.80 -10.77
CA HIS A 235 -3.37 -9.75 -10.02
C HIS A 235 -4.61 -9.74 -10.92
N ILE A 236 -4.44 -9.54 -12.23
CA ILE A 236 -5.55 -9.40 -13.18
C ILE A 236 -6.01 -10.78 -13.66
N SER A 237 -7.29 -11.09 -13.48
CA SER A 237 -7.87 -12.37 -13.93
C SER A 237 -8.75 -12.27 -15.18
N VAL A 238 -9.02 -11.06 -15.68
CA VAL A 238 -9.82 -10.83 -16.91
C VAL A 238 -9.09 -11.31 -18.16
N SER A 239 -9.79 -11.29 -19.32
CA SER A 239 -9.20 -11.68 -20.61
C SER A 239 -7.92 -10.91 -20.92
N SER A 240 -6.94 -11.55 -21.56
CA SER A 240 -5.63 -10.98 -21.86
C SER A 240 -5.69 -9.61 -22.55
N SER A 241 -6.63 -9.39 -23.48
CA SER A 241 -6.78 -8.09 -24.16
C SER A 241 -7.21 -6.96 -23.22
N ALA A 242 -8.13 -7.24 -22.29
CA ALA A 242 -8.59 -6.25 -21.31
C ALA A 242 -7.51 -5.96 -20.26
N ALA A 243 -6.74 -6.98 -19.87
CA ALA A 243 -5.58 -6.81 -18.99
C ALA A 243 -4.50 -5.95 -19.66
N GLU A 244 -4.15 -6.23 -20.92
CA GLU A 244 -3.18 -5.45 -21.69
C GLU A 244 -3.60 -3.97 -21.86
N GLU A 245 -4.87 -3.72 -22.18
CA GLU A 245 -5.41 -2.36 -22.31
C GLU A 245 -5.33 -1.60 -20.97
N PHE A 246 -5.70 -2.25 -19.86
CA PHE A 246 -5.62 -1.65 -18.54
C PHE A 246 -4.17 -1.31 -18.16
N ILE A 247 -3.24 -2.25 -18.31
CA ILE A 247 -1.82 -2.05 -17.99
C ILE A 247 -1.23 -0.93 -18.84
N LEU A 248 -1.61 -0.84 -20.12
CA LEU A 248 -1.20 0.26 -20.99
C LEU A 248 -1.72 1.61 -20.48
N ARG A 249 -3.00 1.71 -20.09
CA ARG A 249 -3.57 2.93 -19.50
C ARG A 249 -2.86 3.33 -18.20
N VAL A 250 -2.53 2.38 -17.33
CA VAL A 250 -1.78 2.67 -16.09
C VAL A 250 -0.37 3.15 -16.42
N LYS A 251 0.31 2.52 -17.39
CA LYS A 251 1.64 2.96 -17.83
C LYS A 251 1.63 4.39 -18.39
N GLU A 252 0.62 4.74 -19.19
CA GLU A 252 0.43 6.09 -19.71
C GLU A 252 0.18 7.13 -18.61
N LEU A 253 -0.66 6.80 -17.61
CA LEU A 253 -0.91 7.63 -16.43
C LEU A 253 0.40 7.91 -15.68
N MET A 254 1.20 6.87 -15.40
CA MET A 254 2.49 7.03 -14.71
C MET A 254 3.49 7.86 -15.51
N ASN A 255 3.55 7.68 -16.83
CA ASN A 255 4.46 8.43 -17.70
C ASN A 255 4.11 9.92 -17.79
N THR A 256 2.82 10.26 -17.71
CA THR A 256 2.35 11.64 -17.90
C THR A 256 2.55 12.48 -16.65
N ASP A 257 2.19 11.91 -15.49
CA ASP A 257 2.01 12.68 -14.26
C ASP A 257 2.99 12.28 -13.15
N PHE A 258 3.59 11.10 -13.20
CA PHE A 258 4.48 10.61 -12.14
C PHE A 258 5.97 10.63 -12.50
N LEU A 259 6.31 10.64 -13.80
CA LEU A 259 7.68 10.77 -14.24
C LEU A 259 8.21 12.22 -14.12
N PRO A 260 9.52 12.40 -13.87
CA PRO A 260 10.12 13.72 -13.91
C PRO A 260 9.90 14.35 -15.28
N LYS A 261 9.19 15.49 -15.33
CA LYS A 261 9.12 16.30 -16.55
C LYS A 261 10.52 16.77 -16.88
N GLU A 262 11.05 16.44 -18.05
CA GLU A 262 12.32 16.99 -18.52
C GLU A 262 12.24 18.51 -18.39
N LYS A 263 13.15 19.10 -17.59
CA LYS A 263 13.29 20.55 -17.58
C LYS A 263 13.68 20.95 -18.99
N SER A 264 12.78 21.62 -19.71
CA SER A 264 13.13 22.26 -20.97
C SER A 264 14.32 23.20 -20.70
N ASN A 265 15.49 22.85 -21.22
CA ASN A 265 16.68 23.70 -21.22
C ASN A 265 16.49 24.90 -22.16
N ALA A 266 15.49 25.73 -21.86
CA ALA A 266 15.12 26.88 -22.67
C ALA A 266 14.96 28.14 -21.81
N GLU A 267 15.83 28.34 -20.82
CA GLU A 267 15.94 29.62 -20.10
C GLU A 267 17.27 29.74 -19.38
N CYS A 268 18.37 29.84 -20.15
CA CYS A 268 19.65 30.28 -19.60
C CYS A 268 20.61 30.84 -20.66
N HIS A 269 20.13 31.53 -21.69
CA HIS A 269 20.94 32.42 -22.52
C HIS A 269 20.11 33.67 -22.83
N ASN A 270 20.18 34.67 -21.95
CA ASN A 270 20.07 36.11 -22.25
C ASN A 270 19.95 36.86 -20.93
N ASN A 271 21.09 37.27 -20.36
CA ASN A 271 21.26 38.54 -19.64
C ASN A 271 22.66 38.60 -19.01
N PHE A 272 23.68 38.76 -19.85
CA PHE A 272 24.97 39.29 -19.43
C PHE A 272 25.54 40.15 -20.55
N ASP A 273 24.87 41.27 -20.85
CA ASP A 273 25.53 42.44 -21.43
C ASP A 273 24.62 43.67 -21.37
N SER A 274 24.62 44.38 -20.23
CA SER A 274 24.26 45.81 -20.16
C SER A 274 24.60 46.45 -18.80
N THR A 275 25.85 46.36 -18.36
CA THR A 275 26.30 47.16 -17.20
C THR A 275 27.58 47.98 -17.43
N ILE A 276 28.02 48.14 -18.68
CA ILE A 276 29.15 49.02 -19.01
C ILE A 276 28.69 50.13 -19.96
N SER A 277 28.09 51.19 -19.43
CA SER A 277 28.03 52.53 -20.09
C SER A 277 27.19 53.58 -19.32
N LYS A 278 27.27 53.68 -18.00
CA LYS A 278 26.72 54.84 -17.26
C LYS A 278 27.56 55.28 -16.07
N GLU A 279 28.87 55.46 -16.27
CA GLU A 279 29.70 56.29 -15.39
C GLU A 279 30.69 57.10 -16.24
N LYS A 280 30.17 58.14 -16.89
CA LYS A 280 30.96 59.26 -17.43
C LYS A 280 29.99 60.36 -17.85
N LYS A 281 29.51 61.13 -16.88
CA LYS A 281 29.05 62.52 -17.01
C LYS A 281 28.47 62.97 -15.67
N GLU A 282 29.32 63.47 -14.80
CA GLU A 282 28.99 64.51 -13.83
C GLU A 282 30.32 65.14 -13.38
N ASN A 283 30.70 66.15 -14.14
CA ASN A 283 31.67 67.18 -13.78
C ASN A 283 31.06 68.47 -14.33
N GLU A 284 30.28 69.16 -13.50
CA GLU A 284 30.06 70.61 -13.47
C GLU A 284 29.34 70.99 -12.16
#